data_AF-A0A8J5WXH1-F1
#
_entry.id   AF-A0A8J5WXH1-F1
#
_cell.length_a   1.000
_cell.length_b   1.000
_cell.length_c   1.000
_cell.angle_alpha   90.00
_cell.angle_beta   90.00
_cell.angle_gamma   90.00
#
_symmetry.space_group_name_H-M   'P 1'
#
loop_
_entity.id
_entity.type
_entity.pdbx_description
1 polymer ?
#
loop_
_entity_poly.entity_id
_entity_poly.type
_entity_poly.pdbx_seq_one_letter_code
_entity_poly.pdbx_strand_id
1 'polypeptide(L)'
;MLNLQLGIRHAVGKQGPITLDLKSSAFDPKEKVWTRFPPEGSKYTPPHSSCDFKWKDYCPQVFRTLRKLFKVDAADYMLSLCGDQALRELSSPGKSGSFFYLTSNDQYMIKTMKKSEVKIFLKMIRAYYNHVRSFENTLVTKFFGLHCVKLAGANQKKVRFVIMGNLFCSEYSIHRRFDLKGSSLGRTTDKPQTEIDEYTTLKDLDLNFIFRLQKHWHQEFLRQVDKDCEFLEQENIMDYSLLVGVHFRDKRNILASEGKMKNENNLSF
;
A
#
# COMPACT_ATOMS: atom_id res chain seq x y z
N MET A 1 18.39 0.23 6.03
CA MET A 1 17.88 -0.71 5.03
C MET A 1 18.06 -2.17 5.45
N LEU A 2 19.28 -2.61 5.79
CA LEU A 2 19.59 -4.00 6.18
C LEU A 2 18.65 -4.60 7.24
N ASN A 3 18.28 -3.85 8.29
CA ASN A 3 17.37 -4.33 9.34
C ASN A 3 15.97 -4.71 8.82
N LEU A 4 15.48 -4.01 7.79
CA LEU A 4 14.21 -4.33 7.13
C LEU A 4 14.33 -5.66 6.39
N GLN A 5 15.39 -5.82 5.61
CA GLN A 5 15.63 -7.01 4.80
C GLN A 5 15.80 -8.26 5.68
N LEU A 6 16.61 -8.17 6.74
CA LEU A 6 16.80 -9.26 7.72
C LEU A 6 15.48 -9.64 8.41
N GLY A 7 14.71 -8.64 8.84
CA GLY A 7 13.44 -8.86 9.52
C GLY A 7 12.37 -9.47 8.61
N ILE A 8 12.25 -9.01 7.37
CA ILE A 8 11.31 -9.56 6.37
C ILE A 8 11.72 -10.99 6.00
N ARG A 9 13.00 -11.25 5.69
CA ARG A 9 13.48 -12.61 5.39
C ARG A 9 13.16 -13.57 6.54
N HIS A 10 13.38 -13.15 7.79
CA HIS A 10 13.02 -13.95 8.96
C HIS A 10 11.52 -14.17 9.12
N ALA A 11 10.71 -13.13 8.91
CA ALA A 11 9.25 -13.22 9.02
C ALA A 11 8.66 -14.17 7.97
N VAL A 12 9.15 -14.10 6.74
CA VAL A 12 8.67 -14.92 5.62
C VAL A 12 9.24 -16.35 5.66
N GLY A 13 10.50 -16.51 6.07
CA GLY A 13 11.18 -17.82 6.10
C GLY A 13 10.63 -18.81 7.13
N LYS A 14 9.88 -18.34 8.14
CA LYS A 14 9.18 -19.24 9.07
C LYS A 14 8.14 -20.05 8.31
N GLN A 15 8.34 -21.35 8.12
CA GLN A 15 7.30 -22.20 7.53
C GLN A 15 6.20 -22.53 8.53
N GLY A 16 5.05 -22.96 8.04
CA GLY A 16 3.90 -23.36 8.86
C GLY A 16 2.71 -23.70 7.98
N PRO A 17 1.77 -24.52 8.47
CA PRO A 17 0.61 -24.96 7.70
C PRO A 17 -0.22 -23.76 7.28
N ILE A 18 -0.77 -23.82 6.07
CA ILE A 18 -1.54 -22.71 5.51
C ILE A 18 -2.97 -23.19 5.37
N THR A 19 -3.82 -22.66 6.24
CA THR A 19 -5.25 -22.88 6.28
C THR A 19 -5.97 -21.54 6.13
N LEU A 20 -7.09 -21.54 5.42
CA LEU A 20 -7.94 -20.35 5.28
C LEU A 20 -8.78 -20.08 6.52
N ASP A 21 -8.96 -21.08 7.38
CA ASP A 21 -9.74 -20.97 8.62
C ASP A 21 -8.80 -20.75 9.80
N LEU A 22 -8.48 -19.47 10.01
CA LEU A 22 -7.58 -19.03 11.06
C LEU A 22 -8.30 -18.97 12.41
N LYS A 23 -7.67 -19.51 13.45
CA LYS A 23 -8.15 -19.39 14.83
C LYS A 23 -8.17 -17.94 15.28
N SER A 24 -9.07 -17.58 16.20
CA SER A 24 -9.15 -16.21 16.75
C SER A 24 -7.81 -15.69 17.31
N SER A 25 -6.95 -16.57 17.84
CA SER A 25 -5.61 -16.21 18.33
C SER A 25 -4.67 -15.67 17.24
N ALA A 26 -4.86 -16.04 15.97
CA ALA A 26 -4.03 -15.55 14.86
C ALA A 26 -4.21 -14.03 14.62
N PHE A 27 -5.35 -13.49 15.05
CA PHE A 27 -5.69 -12.08 14.94
C PHE A 27 -5.32 -11.29 16.20
N ASP A 28 -4.76 -11.92 17.25
CA ASP A 28 -4.44 -11.22 18.50
C ASP A 28 -3.14 -10.39 18.37
N PRO A 29 -3.22 -9.04 18.38
CA PRO A 29 -2.03 -8.19 18.30
C PRO A 29 -1.18 -8.23 19.59
N LYS A 30 -1.71 -8.78 20.68
CA LYS A 30 -1.06 -8.86 21.99
C LYS A 30 -0.02 -9.97 22.06
N GLU A 31 0.11 -10.80 21.02
CA GLU A 31 1.29 -11.65 20.86
C GLU A 31 2.53 -10.72 20.80
N LYS A 32 3.25 -10.60 21.92
CA LYS A 32 4.40 -9.70 22.08
C LYS A 32 5.69 -10.45 21.77
N VAL A 33 5.70 -11.23 20.70
CA VAL A 33 6.91 -11.96 20.28
C VAL A 33 7.82 -10.98 19.55
N TRP A 34 8.86 -10.53 20.25
CA TRP A 34 9.95 -9.76 19.66
C TRP A 34 11.10 -10.72 19.37
N THR A 35 11.52 -10.78 18.11
CA THR A 35 12.77 -11.47 17.73
C THR A 35 13.92 -10.48 17.88
N ARG A 36 14.99 -10.87 18.58
CA ARG A 36 16.23 -10.09 18.66
C ARG A 36 17.15 -10.44 17.50
N PHE A 37 17.85 -9.43 16.98
CA PHE A 37 18.86 -9.53 15.93
C PHE A 37 20.13 -8.85 16.45
N PRO A 38 20.93 -9.56 17.26
CA PRO A 38 22.24 -9.06 17.68
C PRO A 38 23.27 -9.18 16.53
N PRO A 39 24.27 -8.28 16.44
CA PRO A 39 25.28 -8.30 15.37
C PRO A 39 26.00 -9.65 15.22
N GLU A 40 26.32 -10.29 16.35
CA GLU A 40 26.96 -11.61 16.42
C GLU A 40 26.04 -12.78 16.02
N GLY A 41 24.75 -12.53 15.80
CA GLY A 41 23.75 -13.55 15.52
C GLY A 41 23.26 -14.28 16.77
N SER A 42 22.30 -15.19 16.57
CA SER A 42 21.71 -16.02 17.63
C SER A 42 21.34 -17.40 17.07
N LYS A 43 20.82 -18.29 17.93
CA LYS A 43 20.23 -19.56 17.49
C LYS A 43 19.14 -19.39 16.40
N TYR A 44 18.48 -18.23 16.36
CA TYR A 44 17.33 -17.99 15.48
C TYR A 44 17.56 -16.92 14.42
N THR A 45 18.69 -16.20 14.45
CA THR A 45 18.96 -15.07 13.55
C THR A 45 20.42 -15.09 13.11
N PRO A 46 20.72 -14.84 11.83
CA PRO A 46 22.09 -14.86 11.34
C PRO A 46 22.90 -13.68 11.88
N PRO A 47 24.25 -13.80 11.95
CA PRO A 47 25.15 -12.66 12.17
C PRO A 47 24.99 -11.59 11.07
N HIS A 48 25.24 -10.32 11.40
CA HIS A 48 25.10 -9.20 10.46
C HIS A 48 25.91 -7.96 10.86
N SER A 49 26.15 -7.07 9.89
CA SER A 49 26.91 -5.82 10.10
C SER A 49 26.11 -4.65 10.68
N SER A 50 24.78 -4.79 10.87
CA SER A 50 23.99 -3.73 11.54
C SER A 50 24.07 -3.81 13.07
N CYS A 51 23.63 -2.75 13.74
CA CYS A 51 23.51 -2.71 15.20
C CYS A 51 22.41 -3.65 15.73
N ASP A 52 22.42 -3.96 17.04
CA ASP A 52 21.35 -4.75 17.67
C ASP A 52 19.98 -4.09 17.41
N PHE A 53 19.02 -4.89 16.99
CA PHE A 53 17.64 -4.46 16.85
C PHE A 53 16.66 -5.57 17.21
N LYS A 54 15.42 -5.18 17.48
CA LYS A 54 14.30 -6.09 17.68
C LYS A 54 13.28 -5.95 16.57
N TRP A 55 12.79 -7.07 16.10
CA TRP A 55 11.73 -7.17 15.12
C TRP A 55 10.45 -7.69 15.76
N LYS A 56 9.33 -7.05 15.46
CA LYS A 56 7.99 -7.58 15.72
C LYS A 56 7.26 -7.77 14.40
N ASP A 57 6.73 -8.97 14.23
CA ASP A 57 5.76 -9.30 13.19
C ASP A 57 4.35 -9.30 13.80
N TYR A 58 3.40 -8.60 13.18
CA TYR A 58 2.02 -8.57 13.67
C TYR A 58 1.18 -9.55 12.88
N CYS A 59 0.44 -10.42 13.56
CA CYS A 59 -0.49 -11.38 12.95
C CYS A 59 0.14 -12.18 11.77
N PRO A 60 1.31 -12.82 11.96
CA PRO A 60 2.10 -13.43 10.87
C PRO A 60 1.32 -14.44 10.04
N GLN A 61 0.46 -15.25 10.68
CA GLN A 61 -0.38 -16.24 10.00
C GLN A 61 -1.44 -15.59 9.10
N VAL A 62 -2.00 -14.45 9.53
CA VAL A 62 -2.99 -13.69 8.75
C VAL A 62 -2.33 -13.16 7.48
N PHE A 63 -1.19 -12.48 7.58
CA PHE A 63 -0.50 -11.93 6.41
C PHE A 63 0.10 -12.99 5.48
N ARG A 64 0.49 -14.15 6.01
CA ARG A 64 0.85 -15.30 5.16
C ARG A 64 -0.32 -15.77 4.31
N THR A 65 -1.50 -15.84 4.91
CA THR A 65 -2.70 -16.32 4.23
C THR A 65 -3.25 -15.27 3.25
N LEU A 66 -3.20 -13.99 3.61
CA LEU A 66 -3.50 -12.88 2.70
C LEU A 66 -2.59 -12.91 1.46
N ARG A 67 -1.28 -13.07 1.63
CA ARG A 67 -0.34 -13.21 0.49
C ARG A 67 -0.74 -14.34 -0.45
N LYS A 68 -1.17 -15.49 0.08
CA LYS A 68 -1.71 -16.57 -0.75
C LYS A 68 -3.00 -16.21 -1.49
N LEU A 69 -3.95 -15.58 -0.80
CA LEU A 69 -5.19 -15.12 -1.43
C LEU A 69 -4.91 -14.13 -2.57
N PHE A 70 -3.87 -13.31 -2.41
CA PHE A 70 -3.38 -12.40 -3.44
C PHE A 70 -2.46 -13.05 -4.49
N LYS A 71 -2.27 -14.38 -4.44
CA LYS A 71 -1.44 -15.14 -5.38
C LYS A 71 0.03 -14.67 -5.40
N VAL A 72 0.53 -14.23 -4.25
CA VAL A 72 1.93 -13.81 -4.06
C VAL A 72 2.79 -14.99 -3.64
N ASP A 73 3.79 -15.31 -4.46
CA ASP A 73 4.82 -16.28 -4.10
C ASP A 73 5.77 -15.73 -3.02
N ALA A 74 6.17 -16.60 -2.10
CA ALA A 74 7.00 -16.19 -0.97
C ALA A 74 8.45 -15.85 -1.38
N ALA A 75 9.01 -16.57 -2.34
CA ALA A 75 10.35 -16.31 -2.85
C ALA A 75 10.37 -15.00 -3.65
N ASP A 76 9.42 -14.79 -4.55
CA ASP A 76 9.30 -13.55 -5.33
C ASP A 76 9.09 -12.32 -4.43
N TYR A 77 8.26 -12.46 -3.39
CA TYR A 77 8.06 -11.44 -2.37
C TYR A 77 9.37 -11.09 -1.64
N MET A 78 10.14 -12.11 -1.25
CA MET A 78 11.44 -11.89 -0.59
C MET A 78 12.46 -11.26 -1.52
N LEU A 79 12.55 -11.70 -2.78
CA LEU A 79 13.46 -11.12 -3.78
C LEU A 79 13.13 -9.63 -4.01
N SER A 80 11.85 -9.31 -4.17
CA SER A 80 11.39 -7.94 -4.41
C SER A 80 11.69 -6.97 -3.26
N LEU A 81 11.60 -7.43 -2.01
CA LEU A 81 11.77 -6.58 -0.82
C LEU A 81 13.18 -6.61 -0.23
N CYS A 82 13.91 -7.70 -0.46
CA CYS A 82 15.16 -7.97 0.23
C CYS A 82 16.37 -8.15 -0.70
N GLY A 83 16.22 -7.97 -2.00
CA GLY A 83 17.34 -7.90 -2.94
C GLY A 83 18.25 -6.69 -2.69
N ASP A 84 19.42 -6.71 -3.31
CA ASP A 84 20.32 -5.55 -3.30
C ASP A 84 19.68 -4.40 -4.09
N GLN A 85 19.74 -3.18 -3.53
CA GLN A 85 19.04 -2.00 -4.06
C GLN A 85 17.53 -2.19 -4.30
N ALA A 86 16.90 -3.12 -3.57
CA ALA A 86 15.49 -3.45 -3.75
C ALA A 86 14.50 -2.31 -3.48
N LEU A 87 14.89 -1.26 -2.74
CA LEU A 87 13.98 -0.24 -2.26
C LEU A 87 14.44 1.16 -2.65
N ARG A 88 13.55 1.88 -3.32
CA ARG A 88 13.68 3.31 -3.66
C ARG A 88 12.88 4.13 -2.67
N GLU A 89 13.51 5.12 -2.04
CA GLU A 89 12.77 6.05 -1.18
C GLU A 89 11.95 7.01 -2.04
N LEU A 90 10.68 7.17 -1.69
CA LEU A 90 9.81 8.16 -2.30
C LEU A 90 9.67 9.33 -1.34
N SER A 91 10.04 10.52 -1.81
CA SER A 91 9.71 11.77 -1.14
C SER A 91 8.20 11.85 -1.00
N SER A 92 7.67 11.85 0.22
CA SER A 92 6.23 12.04 0.44
C SER A 92 5.94 13.54 0.57
N PRO A 93 5.22 14.17 -0.37
CA PRO A 93 4.68 15.52 -0.17
C PRO A 93 3.43 15.53 0.74
N GLY A 94 2.97 14.37 1.23
CA GLY A 94 1.71 14.24 1.95
C GLY A 94 1.71 14.83 3.37
N LYS A 95 0.56 15.37 3.80
CA LYS A 95 0.33 15.98 5.13
C LYS A 95 0.71 15.07 6.33
N SER A 96 0.79 13.75 6.14
CA SER A 96 0.98 12.78 7.22
C SER A 96 2.43 12.66 7.72
N GLY A 97 3.41 13.10 6.93
CA GLY A 97 4.84 12.94 7.23
C GLY A 97 5.31 11.47 7.25
N SER A 98 4.58 10.58 6.57
CA SER A 98 4.94 9.17 6.47
C SER A 98 5.96 8.94 5.36
N PHE A 99 7.04 8.20 5.64
CA PHE A 99 8.00 7.76 4.64
C PHE A 99 7.43 6.61 3.81
N PHE A 100 7.72 6.64 2.52
CA PHE A 100 7.38 5.60 1.57
C PHE A 100 8.64 5.03 0.93
N TYR A 101 8.67 3.72 0.77
CA TYR A 101 9.62 3.04 -0.10
C TYR A 101 8.84 2.27 -1.16
N LEU A 102 9.40 2.19 -2.36
CA LEU A 102 8.85 1.44 -3.48
C LEU A 102 9.88 0.39 -3.91
N THR A 103 9.42 -0.82 -4.20
CA THR A 103 10.33 -1.85 -4.70
C THR A 103 10.86 -1.50 -6.09
N SER A 104 12.06 -2.00 -6.43
CA SER A 104 12.68 -1.74 -7.74
C SER A 104 11.84 -2.25 -8.91
N ASN A 105 11.09 -3.32 -8.69
CA ASN A 105 10.13 -3.89 -9.65
C ASN A 105 8.71 -3.30 -9.54
N ASP A 106 8.53 -2.23 -8.76
CA ASP A 106 7.27 -1.51 -8.58
C ASP A 106 6.10 -2.30 -8.00
N GLN A 107 6.26 -3.57 -7.59
CA GLN A 107 5.16 -4.38 -7.09
C GLN A 107 4.65 -3.96 -5.70
N TYR A 108 5.55 -3.55 -4.81
CA TYR A 108 5.24 -3.33 -3.40
C TYR A 108 5.67 -1.95 -2.92
N MET A 109 4.88 -1.40 -2.01
CA MET A 109 5.20 -0.20 -1.26
C MET A 109 5.35 -0.51 0.23
N ILE A 110 6.32 0.13 0.87
CA ILE A 110 6.46 0.15 2.33
C ILE A 110 6.07 1.54 2.81
N LYS A 111 5.08 1.63 3.69
CA LYS A 111 4.62 2.89 4.28
C LYS A 111 4.82 2.88 5.78
N THR A 112 5.54 3.87 6.32
CA THR A 112 5.62 4.03 7.78
C THR A 112 4.28 4.47 8.37
N MET A 113 3.96 3.94 9.56
CA MET A 113 2.71 4.22 10.27
C MET A 113 2.96 4.67 11.71
N LYS A 114 2.12 5.59 12.17
CA LYS A 114 2.03 6.01 13.57
C LYS A 114 1.49 4.86 14.42
N LYS A 115 1.76 4.91 15.72
CA LYS A 115 1.25 3.90 16.69
C LYS A 115 -0.28 3.85 16.70
N SER A 116 -0.95 4.99 16.53
CA SER A 116 -2.42 5.09 16.47
C SER A 116 -2.98 4.39 15.24
N GLU A 117 -2.41 4.64 14.06
CA GLU A 117 -2.82 3.97 12.80
C GLU A 117 -2.67 2.45 12.90
N VAL A 118 -1.55 1.97 13.45
CA VAL A 118 -1.33 0.54 13.69
C VAL A 118 -2.40 -0.06 14.62
N LYS A 119 -2.85 0.67 15.64
CA LYS A 119 -3.92 0.20 16.53
C LYS A 119 -5.24 0.08 15.78
N ILE A 120 -5.57 1.05 14.92
CA ILE A 120 -6.81 1.01 14.12
C ILE A 120 -6.75 -0.16 13.13
N PHE A 121 -5.63 -0.29 12.40
CA PHE A 121 -5.41 -1.40 11.48
C PHE A 121 -5.59 -2.77 12.15
N LEU A 122 -5.02 -2.94 13.35
CA LEU A 122 -5.14 -4.19 14.10
C LEU A 122 -6.53 -4.44 14.69
N LYS A 123 -7.39 -3.42 14.80
CA LYS A 123 -8.80 -3.63 15.15
C LYS A 123 -9.57 -4.21 13.95
N MET A 124 -9.33 -3.67 12.75
CA MET A 124 -10.03 -4.09 11.53
C MET A 124 -9.49 -5.36 10.86
N ILE A 125 -8.30 -5.84 11.25
CA ILE A 125 -7.59 -6.92 10.53
C ILE A 125 -8.42 -8.19 10.31
N ARG A 126 -9.32 -8.52 11.25
CA ARG A 126 -10.22 -9.66 11.11
C ARG A 126 -11.30 -9.42 10.06
N ALA A 127 -11.95 -8.26 10.12
CA ALA A 127 -12.95 -7.87 9.13
C ALA A 127 -12.33 -7.74 7.73
N TYR A 128 -11.15 -7.11 7.63
CA TYR A 128 -10.36 -7.02 6.40
C TYR A 128 -10.05 -8.40 5.81
N TYR A 129 -9.58 -9.35 6.62
CA TYR A 129 -9.30 -10.71 6.17
C TYR A 129 -10.55 -11.39 5.57
N ASN A 130 -11.69 -11.27 6.26
CA ASN A 130 -12.96 -11.84 5.80
C ASN A 130 -13.47 -11.15 4.53
N HIS A 131 -13.31 -9.84 4.43
CA HIS A 131 -13.68 -9.06 3.25
C HIS A 131 -12.90 -9.51 2.01
N VAL A 132 -11.56 -9.54 2.11
CA VAL A 132 -10.67 -10.01 1.03
C VAL A 132 -11.00 -11.45 0.62
N ARG A 133 -11.32 -12.32 1.57
CA ARG A 133 -11.68 -13.72 1.29
C ARG A 133 -13.02 -13.84 0.56
N SER A 134 -13.94 -12.91 0.79
CA SER A 134 -15.30 -12.94 0.24
C SER A 134 -15.39 -12.23 -1.11
N PHE A 135 -14.50 -11.28 -1.39
CA PHE A 135 -14.53 -10.44 -2.58
C PHE A 135 -13.16 -10.39 -3.26
N GLU A 136 -12.89 -11.33 -4.18
CA GLU A 136 -11.61 -11.42 -4.91
C GLU A 136 -11.27 -10.14 -5.70
N ASN A 137 -12.31 -9.42 -6.15
CA ASN A 137 -12.18 -8.18 -6.93
C ASN A 137 -12.09 -6.90 -6.10
N THR A 138 -11.97 -7.00 -4.76
CA THR A 138 -11.91 -5.80 -3.88
C THR A 138 -10.87 -4.79 -4.34
N LEU A 139 -11.26 -3.51 -4.31
CA LEU A 139 -10.42 -2.36 -4.61
C LEU A 139 -9.68 -1.87 -3.36
N VAL A 140 -10.01 -2.40 -2.18
CA VAL A 140 -9.28 -2.11 -0.94
C VAL A 140 -7.83 -2.53 -1.10
N THR A 141 -6.93 -1.69 -0.61
CA THR A 141 -5.48 -1.92 -0.67
C THR A 141 -5.12 -3.33 -0.18
N LYS A 142 -4.29 -4.02 -0.97
CA LYS A 142 -3.74 -5.33 -0.61
C LYS A 142 -2.58 -5.16 0.37
N PHE A 143 -2.74 -5.65 1.61
CA PHE A 143 -1.72 -5.57 2.64
C PHE A 143 -1.01 -6.92 2.81
N PHE A 144 0.32 -6.91 2.76
CA PHE A 144 1.15 -8.12 2.73
C PHE A 144 1.94 -8.39 4.00
N GLY A 145 2.06 -7.38 4.87
CA GLY A 145 2.74 -7.50 6.15
C GLY A 145 2.62 -6.23 6.98
N LEU A 146 2.60 -6.39 8.29
CA LEU A 146 2.65 -5.28 9.25
C LEU A 146 3.76 -5.58 10.25
N HIS A 147 4.72 -4.68 10.37
CA HIS A 147 5.94 -4.95 11.12
C HIS A 147 6.37 -3.77 11.99
N CYS A 148 7.23 -4.04 12.96
CA CYS A 148 7.90 -3.00 13.73
C CYS A 148 9.35 -3.34 14.00
N VAL A 149 10.22 -2.39 13.70
CA VAL A 149 11.64 -2.40 14.06
C VAL A 149 11.83 -1.52 15.29
N LYS A 150 12.53 -2.03 16.29
CA LYS A 150 13.01 -1.29 17.45
C LYS A 150 14.53 -1.35 17.47
N LEU A 151 15.19 -0.22 17.21
CA LEU A 151 16.65 -0.12 17.28
C LEU A 151 17.11 -0.14 18.76
N ALA A 152 18.25 -0.77 19.05
CA ALA A 152 18.91 -0.67 20.34
C ALA A 152 19.62 0.69 20.49
N GLY A 153 19.90 1.11 21.74
CA GLY A 153 20.56 2.38 22.06
C GLY A 153 19.72 3.32 22.96
N ALA A 154 20.29 4.50 23.26
CA ALA A 154 19.72 5.49 24.18
C ALA A 154 18.33 6.01 23.76
N ASN A 155 18.11 6.18 22.45
CA ASN A 155 16.82 6.53 21.88
C ASN A 155 16.20 5.30 21.20
N GLN A 156 15.50 4.48 21.99
CA GLN A 156 14.79 3.27 21.52
C GLN A 156 13.61 3.58 20.56
N LYS A 157 13.93 4.08 19.37
CA LYS A 157 12.97 4.49 18.35
C LYS A 157 12.29 3.24 17.77
N LYS A 158 10.96 3.26 17.78
CA LYS A 158 10.13 2.22 17.14
C LYS A 158 9.61 2.75 15.82
N VAL A 159 10.02 2.12 14.73
CA VAL A 159 9.47 2.34 13.40
C VAL A 159 8.45 1.25 13.13
N ARG A 160 7.23 1.63 12.75
CA ARG A 160 6.17 0.70 12.35
C ARG A 160 5.87 0.98 10.89
N PHE A 161 5.59 -0.06 10.13
CA PHE A 161 5.28 0.08 8.72
C PHE A 161 4.44 -1.08 8.23
N VAL A 162 3.68 -0.81 7.19
CA VAL A 162 2.91 -1.78 6.44
C VAL A 162 3.55 -1.97 5.07
N ILE A 163 3.52 -3.20 4.57
CA ILE A 163 3.85 -3.54 3.19
C ILE A 163 2.54 -3.71 2.44
N MET A 164 2.37 -3.00 1.34
CA MET A 164 1.14 -2.94 0.56
C MET A 164 1.42 -3.01 -0.94
N GLY A 165 0.40 -3.35 -1.74
CA GLY A 165 0.52 -3.35 -3.19
C GLY A 165 0.64 -1.93 -3.76
N ASN A 166 1.48 -1.78 -4.77
CA ASN A 166 1.47 -0.58 -5.60
C ASN A 166 0.37 -0.71 -6.65
N LEU A 167 -0.64 0.17 -6.59
CA LEU A 167 -1.73 0.17 -7.57
C LEU A 167 -1.23 0.43 -9.01
N PHE A 168 -0.17 1.23 -9.16
CA PHE A 168 0.36 1.63 -10.45
C PHE A 168 1.42 0.67 -11.01
N CYS A 169 1.59 -0.50 -10.40
CA CYS A 169 2.36 -1.59 -10.99
C CYS A 169 1.60 -2.16 -12.19
N SER A 170 1.94 -1.69 -13.39
CA SER A 170 1.21 -1.95 -14.63
C SER A 170 2.19 -2.19 -15.77
N GLU A 171 1.85 -3.09 -16.69
CA GLU A 171 2.56 -3.26 -17.96
C GLU A 171 2.38 -2.04 -18.89
N TYR A 172 1.37 -1.22 -18.62
CA TYR A 172 1.06 0.00 -19.35
C TYR A 172 1.50 1.25 -18.59
N SER A 173 2.04 2.22 -19.32
CA SER A 173 2.38 3.55 -18.79
C SER A 173 1.16 4.28 -18.24
N ILE A 174 1.27 4.80 -17.01
CA ILE A 174 0.22 5.61 -16.38
C ILE A 174 0.47 7.08 -16.70
N HIS A 175 -0.33 7.66 -17.59
CA HIS A 175 -0.14 9.03 -18.07
C HIS A 175 -0.82 10.09 -17.19
N ARG A 176 -1.87 9.70 -16.46
CA ARG A 176 -2.57 10.56 -15.49
C ARG A 176 -2.88 9.77 -14.23
N ARG A 177 -2.78 10.43 -13.08
CA ARG A 177 -3.07 9.86 -11.76
C ARG A 177 -4.05 10.78 -11.05
N PHE A 178 -5.08 10.21 -10.44
CA PHE A 178 -6.07 10.94 -9.65
C PHE A 178 -6.24 10.30 -8.28
N ASP A 179 -6.21 11.11 -7.23
CA ASP A 179 -6.72 10.79 -5.90
C ASP A 179 -8.12 11.39 -5.82
N LEU A 180 -9.17 10.57 -5.70
CA LEU A 180 -10.56 11.03 -5.71
C LEU A 180 -11.24 10.72 -4.37
N LYS A 181 -11.96 11.68 -3.80
CA LYS A 181 -12.65 11.55 -2.51
C LYS A 181 -14.15 11.81 -2.57
N GLY A 182 -14.65 12.41 -3.65
CA GLY A 182 -16.04 12.87 -3.78
C GLY A 182 -16.34 14.16 -3.03
N SER A 183 -15.31 14.88 -2.55
CA SER A 183 -15.45 16.19 -1.88
C SER A 183 -14.77 17.31 -2.67
N SER A 184 -14.99 18.57 -2.30
CA SER A 184 -14.46 19.75 -3.01
C SER A 184 -13.38 20.52 -2.25
N LEU A 185 -13.45 20.56 -0.90
CA LEU A 185 -12.53 21.38 -0.10
C LEU A 185 -11.09 20.86 -0.16
N GLY A 186 -10.17 21.66 -0.72
CA GLY A 186 -8.76 21.29 -0.87
C GLY A 186 -8.51 20.21 -1.92
N ARG A 187 -9.46 20.03 -2.86
CA ARG A 187 -9.45 18.98 -3.88
C ARG A 187 -9.08 19.51 -5.28
N THR A 188 -8.23 20.52 -5.32
CA THR A 188 -7.49 21.01 -6.51
C THR A 188 -5.99 20.81 -6.28
N THR A 189 -5.23 20.60 -7.34
CA THR A 189 -3.76 20.50 -7.28
C THR A 189 -3.14 21.89 -7.32
N ASP A 190 -2.20 22.18 -6.40
CA ASP A 190 -1.60 23.52 -6.27
C ASP A 190 -0.48 23.79 -7.28
N LYS A 191 -0.13 22.80 -8.12
CA LYS A 191 0.93 22.93 -9.13
C LYS A 191 0.43 23.68 -10.36
N PRO A 192 1.22 24.62 -10.93
CA PRO A 192 0.94 25.22 -12.22
C PRO A 192 0.81 24.16 -13.32
N GLN A 193 -0.03 24.41 -14.33
CA GLN A 193 -0.26 23.48 -15.43
C GLN A 193 1.02 23.05 -16.16
N THR A 194 2.03 23.94 -16.22
CA THR A 194 3.34 23.68 -16.84
C THR A 194 4.22 22.71 -16.07
N GLU A 195 3.91 22.46 -14.78
CA GLU A 195 4.64 21.56 -13.89
C GLU A 195 3.89 20.25 -13.63
N ILE A 196 2.73 20.06 -14.26
CA ILE A 196 1.97 18.81 -14.19
C ILE A 196 2.61 17.79 -15.12
N ASP A 197 3.07 16.69 -14.54
CA ASP A 197 3.64 15.55 -15.23
C ASP A 197 2.85 14.26 -14.92
N GLU A 198 3.29 13.13 -15.49
CA GLU A 198 2.64 11.82 -15.30
C GLU A 198 2.75 11.26 -13.86
N TYR A 199 3.61 11.86 -13.03
CA TYR A 199 3.80 11.49 -11.62
C TYR A 199 2.98 12.38 -10.68
N THR A 200 2.48 13.51 -11.17
CA THR A 200 1.61 14.41 -10.43
C THR A 200 0.26 13.75 -10.20
N THR A 201 -0.12 13.63 -8.93
CA THR A 201 -1.43 13.07 -8.54
C THR A 201 -2.44 14.19 -8.44
N LEU A 202 -3.33 14.24 -9.42
CA LEU A 202 -4.44 15.18 -9.54
C LEU A 202 -5.55 14.83 -8.54
N LYS A 203 -6.48 15.75 -8.29
CA LYS A 203 -7.59 15.59 -7.33
C LYS A 203 -8.95 15.73 -8.01
N ASP A 204 -10.04 15.74 -7.23
CA ASP A 204 -11.42 15.73 -7.71
C ASP A 204 -11.76 16.89 -8.66
N LEU A 205 -11.34 18.12 -8.33
CA LEU A 205 -11.65 19.31 -9.13
C LEU A 205 -10.74 19.44 -10.36
N ASP A 206 -9.66 18.65 -10.43
CA ASP A 206 -8.79 18.57 -11.60
C ASP A 206 -9.30 17.50 -12.60
N LEU A 207 -10.30 16.69 -12.22
CA LEU A 207 -10.80 15.59 -13.04
C LEU A 207 -11.70 16.11 -14.17
N ASN A 208 -11.16 16.11 -15.39
CA ASN A 208 -11.86 16.52 -16.60
C ASN A 208 -12.24 15.33 -17.52
N PHE A 209 -12.39 14.14 -16.94
CA PHE A 209 -12.70 12.91 -17.67
C PHE A 209 -14.06 12.33 -17.29
N ILE A 210 -14.72 11.75 -18.29
CA ILE A 210 -15.85 10.84 -18.09
C ILE A 210 -15.39 9.43 -18.47
N PHE A 211 -15.37 8.54 -17.49
CA PHE A 211 -15.02 7.13 -17.72
C PHE A 211 -16.25 6.36 -18.20
N ARG A 212 -16.19 5.84 -19.43
CA ARG A 212 -17.25 4.99 -19.99
C ARG A 212 -16.77 3.55 -19.99
N LEU A 213 -17.46 2.72 -19.21
CA LEU A 213 -17.23 1.28 -19.14
C LEU A 213 -18.32 0.53 -19.90
N GLN A 214 -18.00 -0.68 -20.37
CA GLN A 214 -19.03 -1.59 -20.85
C GLN A 214 -20.03 -1.89 -19.73
N LYS A 215 -21.30 -2.08 -20.07
CA LYS A 215 -22.40 -2.20 -19.09
C LYS A 215 -22.11 -3.19 -17.96
N HIS A 216 -21.61 -4.39 -18.29
CA HIS A 216 -21.33 -5.41 -17.28
C HIS A 216 -20.15 -5.03 -16.36
N TRP A 217 -19.07 -4.45 -16.90
CA TRP A 217 -17.95 -3.94 -16.10
C TRP A 217 -18.37 -2.81 -15.17
N HIS A 218 -19.21 -1.89 -15.66
CA HIS A 218 -19.75 -0.81 -14.86
C HIS A 218 -20.58 -1.35 -13.67
N GLN A 219 -21.46 -2.31 -13.93
CA GLN A 219 -22.29 -2.93 -12.89
C GLN A 219 -21.44 -3.67 -11.86
N GLU A 220 -20.44 -4.44 -12.29
CA GLU A 220 -19.56 -5.16 -11.38
C GLU A 220 -18.65 -4.20 -10.58
N PHE A 221 -18.15 -3.15 -11.21
CA PHE A 221 -17.38 -2.10 -10.54
C PHE A 221 -18.20 -1.42 -9.44
N LEU A 222 -19.43 -0.98 -9.74
CA LEU A 222 -20.31 -0.38 -8.74
C LEU A 222 -20.63 -1.35 -7.60
N ARG A 223 -20.99 -2.60 -7.94
CA ARG A 223 -21.26 -3.64 -6.94
C ARG A 223 -20.06 -3.83 -6.00
N GLN A 224 -18.84 -3.82 -6.53
CA GLN A 224 -17.63 -3.99 -5.72
C GLN A 224 -17.32 -2.75 -4.89
N VAL A 225 -17.47 -1.54 -5.46
CA VAL A 225 -17.32 -0.27 -4.72
C VAL A 225 -18.29 -0.22 -3.54
N ASP A 226 -19.55 -0.58 -3.75
CA ASP A 226 -20.55 -0.63 -2.68
C ASP A 226 -20.13 -1.57 -1.55
N LYS A 227 -19.63 -2.78 -1.89
CA LYS A 227 -19.15 -3.74 -0.90
C LYS A 227 -17.91 -3.26 -0.15
N ASP A 228 -16.99 -2.61 -0.83
CA ASP A 228 -15.80 -2.04 -0.19
C ASP A 228 -16.17 -0.88 0.74
N CYS A 229 -17.10 -0.01 0.33
CA CYS A 229 -17.62 1.08 1.15
C CYS A 229 -18.37 0.58 2.38
N GLU A 230 -19.24 -0.42 2.24
CA GLU A 230 -19.93 -1.09 3.37
C GLU A 230 -18.92 -1.60 4.42
N PHE A 231 -17.84 -2.23 3.97
CA PHE A 231 -16.76 -2.70 4.86
C PHE A 231 -16.06 -1.54 5.57
N LEU A 232 -15.66 -0.50 4.83
CA LEU A 232 -14.96 0.65 5.41
C LEU A 232 -15.84 1.40 6.42
N GLU A 233 -17.14 1.54 6.13
CA GLU A 233 -18.13 2.15 7.03
C GLU A 233 -18.28 1.35 8.33
N GLN A 234 -18.46 0.02 8.24
CA GLN A 234 -18.58 -0.86 9.41
C GLN A 234 -17.35 -0.76 10.34
N GLU A 235 -16.17 -0.61 9.76
CA GLU A 235 -14.91 -0.44 10.51
C GLU A 235 -14.63 1.01 10.92
N ASN A 236 -15.56 1.94 10.67
CA ASN A 236 -15.47 3.38 10.98
C ASN A 236 -14.23 4.03 10.34
N ILE A 237 -13.90 3.64 9.12
CA ILE A 237 -12.78 4.15 8.34
C ILE A 237 -13.31 5.21 7.40
N MET A 238 -12.67 6.38 7.43
CA MET A 238 -13.01 7.53 6.58
C MET A 238 -11.73 8.10 5.97
N ASP A 239 -11.86 9.19 5.21
CA ASP A 239 -10.75 9.90 4.58
C ASP A 239 -9.92 9.05 3.60
N TYR A 240 -10.48 7.93 3.14
CA TYR A 240 -9.93 7.16 2.03
C TYR A 240 -10.18 7.86 0.70
N SER A 241 -9.37 7.49 -0.30
CA SER A 241 -9.49 7.98 -1.67
C SER A 241 -9.55 6.80 -2.62
N LEU A 242 -10.30 6.93 -3.71
CA LEU A 242 -10.17 6.09 -4.89
C LEU A 242 -9.00 6.61 -5.72
N LEU A 243 -7.91 5.86 -5.77
CA LEU A 243 -6.77 6.18 -6.61
C LEU A 243 -7.02 5.63 -8.03
N VAL A 244 -6.86 6.46 -9.05
CA VAL A 244 -7.15 6.12 -10.45
C VAL A 244 -5.92 6.41 -11.31
N GLY A 245 -5.52 5.43 -12.12
CA GLY A 245 -4.46 5.58 -13.12
C GLY A 245 -5.03 5.46 -14.52
N VAL A 246 -4.69 6.39 -15.40
CA VAL A 246 -5.20 6.42 -16.78
C VAL A 246 -4.07 6.17 -17.77
N HIS A 247 -4.23 5.11 -18.57
CA HIS A 247 -3.41 4.82 -19.73
C HIS A 247 -4.16 5.19 -21.01
N PHE A 248 -3.46 5.81 -21.96
CA PHE A 248 -3.99 6.18 -23.27
C PHE A 248 -3.27 5.32 -24.32
N ARG A 249 -4.04 4.59 -25.12
CA ARG A 249 -3.49 3.68 -26.14
C ARG A 249 -2.82 4.39 -27.32
N ASP A 250 -3.17 5.66 -27.57
CA ASP A 250 -2.66 6.44 -28.71
C ASP A 250 -2.12 7.79 -28.23
N LYS A 251 -0.93 8.17 -28.72
CA LYS A 251 -0.27 9.46 -28.43
C LYS A 251 -1.14 10.66 -28.82
N ARG A 252 -1.99 10.54 -29.84
CA ARG A 252 -2.93 11.61 -30.23
C ARG A 252 -3.94 11.93 -29.14
N ASN A 253 -4.36 10.92 -28.37
CA ASN A 253 -5.30 11.11 -27.25
C ASN A 253 -4.64 11.81 -26.06
N ILE A 254 -3.32 11.67 -25.90
CA ILE A 254 -2.54 12.40 -24.89
C ILE A 254 -2.55 13.89 -25.24
N LEU A 255 -2.17 14.24 -26.47
CA LEU A 255 -2.14 15.63 -26.96
C LEU A 255 -3.54 16.28 -26.96
N ALA A 256 -4.59 15.54 -27.30
CA ALA A 256 -5.96 16.03 -27.24
C ALA A 256 -6.43 16.32 -25.80
N SER A 257 -5.99 15.53 -24.82
CA SER A 257 -6.27 15.79 -23.40
C SER A 257 -5.55 17.05 -22.89
N GLU A 258 -4.33 17.31 -23.39
CA GLU A 258 -3.54 18.50 -23.05
C GLU A 258 -4.07 19.76 -23.75
N GLY A 259 -4.60 19.61 -24.97
CA GLY A 259 -5.21 20.70 -25.74
C GLY A 259 -6.56 21.17 -25.18
N LYS A 260 -7.38 20.27 -24.64
CA LYS A 260 -8.65 20.64 -23.96
C LYS A 260 -8.42 21.44 -22.68
N MET A 261 -7.40 21.08 -21.89
CA MET A 261 -6.99 21.86 -20.71
C MET A 261 -6.56 23.30 -21.04
N LYS A 262 -6.02 23.53 -22.25
CA LYS A 262 -5.64 24.89 -22.69
C LYS A 262 -6.82 25.74 -23.15
N ASN A 263 -7.86 25.13 -23.71
CA ASN A 263 -8.98 25.86 -24.33
C ASN A 263 -10.12 26.22 -23.37
N GLU A 264 -10.23 25.59 -22.19
CA GLU A 264 -11.27 25.92 -21.21
C GLU A 264 -10.99 27.20 -20.40
N ASN A 265 -9.77 27.75 -20.44
CA ASN A 265 -9.42 29.04 -19.83
C ASN A 265 -9.84 30.27 -20.64
N ASN A 266 -10.51 30.10 -21.78
CA ASN A 266 -10.89 31.19 -22.70
C ASN A 266 -12.40 31.34 -22.96
N LEU A 267 -13.26 30.78 -22.11
CA LEU A 267 -14.71 30.98 -22.21
C LEU A 267 -15.22 31.85 -21.06
N SER A 268 -14.87 33.13 -21.10
CA SER A 268 -15.71 34.20 -20.57
C SER A 268 -16.80 34.50 -21.62
N PHE A 269 -18.06 34.22 -21.27
CA PHE A 269 -19.21 34.93 -21.81
C PHE A 269 -19.84 35.73 -20.68
#